data_AF-A0A956DRM6-F1
#
_entry.id   AF-A0A956DRM6-F1
#
_cell.length_a   1.000
_cell.length_b   1.000
_cell.length_c   1.000
_cell.angle_alpha   90.00
_cell.angle_beta   90.00
_cell.angle_gamma   90.00
#
_symmetry.space_group_name_H-M   'P 1'
#
loop_
_entity.id
_entity.type
_entity.pdbx_description
1 polymer ?
#
loop_
_entity_poly.entity_id
_entity_poly.type
_entity_poly.pdbx_seq_one_letter_code
_entity_poly.pdbx_strand_id
1 'polypeptide(L)'
;YNAAKFAVRGYTEAVAIEMEVRNHPVQVHCVHPGGIRTNICRSARVKRANRRDALVRAFDEMARTTPEQAAAIILRGVDRGKRRIFVGPDAHLIDLTTRMLGSHYQKLVAWAARRSEERVETFAAEMGADEGDTPPAETSVAKGATTR
;
A
#
# COMPACT_ATOMS: atom_id res chain seq x y z
N TYR A 1 -9.29 -4.96 -0.15
CA TYR A 1 -7.86 -5.31 0.02
C TYR A 1 -7.28 -4.73 1.31
N ASN A 2 -7.16 -3.40 1.46
CA ASN A 2 -6.51 -2.75 2.61
C ASN A 2 -7.08 -3.18 3.97
N ALA A 3 -8.39 -3.04 4.19
CA ALA A 3 -9.04 -3.43 5.46
C ALA A 3 -8.74 -4.88 5.88
N ALA A 4 -8.80 -5.82 4.94
CA ALA A 4 -8.49 -7.23 5.20
C ALA A 4 -7.02 -7.44 5.62
N LYS A 5 -6.06 -6.72 5.04
CA LYS A 5 -4.64 -6.82 5.41
C LYS A 5 -4.37 -6.27 6.82
N PHE A 6 -5.07 -5.20 7.21
CA PHE A 6 -5.04 -4.71 8.60
C PHE A 6 -5.68 -5.72 9.57
N ALA A 7 -6.81 -6.33 9.19
CA ALA A 7 -7.47 -7.36 10.01
C ALA A 7 -6.59 -8.59 10.23
N VAL A 8 -5.95 -9.11 9.18
CA VAL A 8 -5.00 -10.24 9.28
C VAL A 8 -3.85 -9.92 10.24
N ARG A 9 -3.28 -8.71 10.16
CA ARG A 9 -2.25 -8.27 11.09
C ARG A 9 -2.76 -8.30 12.53
N GLY A 10 -3.88 -7.63 12.81
CA GLY A 10 -4.44 -7.53 14.16
C GLY A 10 -4.78 -8.89 14.75
N TYR A 11 -5.42 -9.76 13.97
CA TYR A 11 -5.74 -11.13 14.35
C TYR A 11 -4.48 -11.94 14.67
N THR A 12 -3.48 -11.91 13.79
CA THR A 12 -2.24 -12.67 13.96
C THR A 12 -1.47 -12.21 15.21
N GLU A 13 -1.43 -10.90 15.46
CA GLU A 13 -0.78 -10.34 16.66
C GLU A 13 -1.50 -10.75 17.95
N ALA A 14 -2.84 -10.78 17.94
CA ALA A 14 -3.64 -11.26 19.09
C ALA A 14 -3.36 -12.74 19.38
N VAL A 15 -3.37 -13.60 18.36
CA VAL A 15 -3.05 -15.03 18.51
C VAL A 15 -1.61 -15.24 18.99
N ALA A 16 -0.65 -14.45 18.51
CA ALA A 16 0.74 -14.54 18.98
C ALA A 16 0.88 -14.23 20.49
N ILE A 17 0.13 -13.23 20.99
CA ILE A 17 0.08 -12.93 22.42
C ILE A 17 -0.57 -14.10 23.18
N GLU A 18 -1.64 -14.67 22.63
CA GLU A 18 -2.35 -15.79 23.23
C GLU A 18 -1.46 -17.03 23.41
N MET A 19 -0.67 -17.38 22.39
CA MET A 19 0.26 -18.51 22.45
C MET A 19 1.35 -18.29 23.50
N GLU A 20 1.85 -17.06 23.62
CA GLU A 20 2.87 -16.69 24.62
C GLU A 20 2.30 -16.78 26.04
N VAL A 21 1.13 -16.19 26.29
CA VAL A 21 0.47 -16.20 27.61
C VAL A 21 0.19 -17.62 28.09
N ARG A 22 -0.19 -18.53 27.18
CA ARG A 22 -0.49 -19.93 27.49
C ARG A 22 0.71 -20.87 27.40
N ASN A 23 1.91 -20.36 27.09
CA ASN A 23 3.13 -21.13 26.92
C ASN A 23 2.97 -22.31 25.93
N HIS A 24 2.26 -22.08 24.82
CA HIS A 24 2.12 -23.08 23.76
C HIS A 24 3.40 -23.18 22.93
N PRO A 25 3.84 -24.39 22.53
CA PRO A 25 5.08 -24.59 21.77
C PRO A 25 4.91 -24.30 20.27
N VAL A 26 4.24 -23.20 19.92
CA VAL A 26 3.91 -22.81 18.53
C VAL A 26 4.34 -21.38 18.27
N GLN A 27 5.03 -21.16 17.15
CA GLN A 27 5.41 -19.82 16.70
C GLN A 27 4.33 -19.22 15.79
N VAL A 28 4.07 -17.92 15.95
CA VAL A 28 3.11 -17.17 15.14
C VAL A 28 3.82 -15.96 14.52
N HIS A 29 3.74 -15.84 13.20
CA HIS A 29 4.47 -14.81 12.43
C HIS A 29 3.51 -14.05 11.51
N CYS A 30 3.60 -12.71 11.52
CA CYS A 30 2.91 -11.85 10.57
C CYS A 30 3.90 -11.36 9.51
N VAL A 31 3.60 -11.62 8.23
CA VAL A 31 4.41 -11.18 7.09
C VAL A 31 3.86 -9.87 6.53
N HIS A 32 4.74 -8.88 6.40
CA HIS A 32 4.48 -7.55 5.86
C HIS A 32 5.22 -7.39 4.52
N PRO A 33 4.59 -7.76 3.40
CA PRO A 33 5.21 -7.65 2.09
C PRO A 33 5.18 -6.21 1.59
N GLY A 34 6.32 -5.76 1.06
CA GLY A 34 6.43 -4.62 0.17
C GLY A 34 6.16 -4.99 -1.29
N GLY A 35 6.69 -4.19 -2.22
CA GLY A 35 6.65 -4.44 -3.65
C GLY A 35 7.50 -5.67 -4.04
N ILE A 36 6.83 -6.79 -4.33
CA ILE A 36 7.46 -8.02 -4.83
C ILE A 36 7.13 -8.18 -6.31
N ARG A 37 8.16 -8.40 -7.15
CA ARG A 37 8.05 -8.58 -8.61
C ARG A 37 7.38 -9.90 -8.98
N THR A 38 6.08 -9.95 -8.74
CA THR A 38 5.19 -11.07 -9.11
C THR A 38 4.34 -10.69 -10.31
N ASN A 39 3.57 -11.65 -10.83
CA ASN A 39 2.64 -11.39 -11.92
C ASN A 39 1.34 -10.65 -11.48
N ILE A 40 1.24 -10.19 -10.23
CA ILE A 40 -0.04 -9.74 -9.63
C ILE A 40 -0.67 -8.55 -10.37
N CYS A 41 0.11 -7.55 -10.77
CA CYS A 41 -0.39 -6.39 -11.52
C CYS A 41 -0.77 -6.76 -12.95
N ARG A 42 0.00 -7.66 -13.58
CA ARG A 42 -0.27 -8.21 -14.91
C ARG A 42 -1.52 -9.10 -14.94
N SER A 43 -1.84 -9.78 -13.84
CA SER A 43 -3.07 -10.58 -13.70
C SER A 43 -4.26 -9.80 -13.14
N ALA A 44 -4.05 -8.58 -12.63
CA ALA A 44 -5.12 -7.77 -12.03
C ALA A 44 -6.19 -7.45 -13.09
N ARG A 45 -7.46 -7.57 -12.69
CA ARG A 45 -8.60 -7.16 -13.52
C ARG A 45 -8.73 -5.63 -13.44
N VAL A 46 -8.27 -4.94 -14.48
CA VAL A 46 -8.38 -3.47 -14.59
C VAL A 46 -9.37 -3.14 -15.71
N LYS A 47 -10.35 -2.26 -15.43
CA LYS A 47 -11.43 -1.92 -16.38
C LYS A 47 -10.95 -1.23 -17.67
N ARG A 48 -9.74 -0.67 -17.68
CA ARG A 48 -9.14 0.01 -18.85
C ARG A 48 -7.73 -0.52 -19.11
N ALA A 49 -7.45 -0.91 -20.34
CA ALA A 49 -6.17 -1.54 -20.73
C ALA A 49 -4.98 -0.56 -20.62
N ASN A 50 -5.16 0.70 -21.03
CA ASN A 50 -4.13 1.75 -20.92
C ASN A 50 -3.67 2.00 -19.48
N ARG A 51 -4.59 1.99 -18.50
CA ARG A 51 -4.25 2.09 -17.06
C ARG A 51 -3.49 0.87 -16.56
N ARG A 52 -3.71 -0.31 -17.14
CA ARG A 52 -3.05 -1.55 -16.71
C ARG A 52 -1.55 -1.49 -16.99
N ASP A 53 -1.17 -1.08 -18.19
CA ASP A 53 0.24 -1.06 -18.59
C ASP A 53 1.05 -0.02 -17.80
N ALA A 54 0.45 1.15 -17.54
CA ALA A 54 1.04 2.16 -16.65
C ALA A 54 1.22 1.63 -15.21
N LEU A 55 0.19 0.97 -14.67
CA LEU A 55 0.25 0.37 -13.33
C LEU A 55 1.31 -0.73 -13.24
N VAL A 56 1.41 -1.59 -14.26
CA VAL A 56 2.42 -2.65 -14.34
C VAL A 56 3.82 -2.06 -14.37
N ARG A 57 4.07 -1.06 -15.23
CA ARG A 57 5.38 -0.39 -15.32
C ARG A 57 5.77 0.27 -13.99
N ALA A 58 4.87 1.04 -13.39
CA ALA A 58 5.11 1.69 -12.11
C ALA A 58 5.38 0.66 -10.99
N PHE A 59 4.63 -0.44 -10.97
CA PHE A 59 4.84 -1.50 -9.98
C PHE A 59 6.16 -2.24 -10.19
N ASP A 60 6.52 -2.56 -11.43
CA ASP A 60 7.79 -3.23 -11.75
C ASP A 60 9.00 -2.35 -11.39
N GLU A 61 8.89 -1.02 -11.49
CA GLU A 61 9.94 -0.07 -11.09
C GLU A 61 10.06 0.04 -9.56
N MET A 62 8.94 0.05 -8.83
CA MET A 62 8.93 0.12 -7.37
C MET A 62 9.28 -1.20 -6.69
N ALA A 63 8.86 -2.33 -7.28
CA ALA A 63 9.06 -3.65 -6.70
C ALA A 63 10.53 -4.08 -6.87
N ARG A 64 11.33 -3.87 -5.82
CA ARG A 64 12.76 -4.22 -5.85
C ARG A 64 13.04 -5.67 -5.42
N THR A 65 12.08 -6.32 -4.77
CA THR A 65 12.25 -7.67 -4.19
C THR A 65 11.76 -8.75 -5.17
N THR A 66 12.53 -9.81 -5.40
CA THR A 66 12.06 -10.98 -6.18
C THR A 66 11.24 -11.94 -5.30
N PRO A 67 10.42 -12.83 -5.90
CA PRO A 67 9.72 -13.87 -5.16
C PRO A 67 10.65 -14.80 -4.35
N GLU A 68 11.80 -15.16 -4.91
CA GLU A 68 12.79 -16.03 -4.27
C GLU A 68 13.44 -15.34 -3.06
N GLN A 69 13.76 -14.04 -3.20
CA GLN A 69 14.25 -13.21 -2.10
C GLN A 69 13.19 -13.09 -1.00
N ALA A 70 11.93 -12.86 -1.38
CA ALA A 70 10.81 -12.79 -0.44
C ALA A 70 10.68 -14.09 0.36
N ALA A 71 10.68 -15.25 -0.32
CA ALA A 71 10.65 -16.56 0.33
C ALA A 71 11.84 -16.75 1.29
N ALA A 72 13.06 -16.42 0.85
CA ALA A 72 14.26 -16.53 1.69
C ALA A 72 14.23 -15.59 2.92
N ILE A 73 13.63 -14.41 2.81
CA ILE A 73 13.44 -13.50 3.96
C ILE A 73 12.41 -14.08 4.93
N ILE A 74 11.31 -14.64 4.42
CA ILE A 74 10.26 -15.26 5.23
C ILE A 74 10.81 -16.44 6.01
N LEU A 75 11.46 -17.40 5.34
CA LEU A 75 12.01 -18.59 5.99
C LEU A 75 13.06 -18.24 7.04
N ARG A 76 13.95 -17.28 6.76
CA ARG A 76 14.92 -16.78 7.76
C ARG A 76 14.24 -16.04 8.92
N GLY A 77 13.11 -15.39 8.69
CA GLY A 77 12.33 -14.72 9.73
C GLY A 77 11.67 -15.73 10.68
N VAL A 78 11.13 -16.81 10.10
CA VAL A 78 10.56 -17.94 10.84
C VAL A 78 11.63 -18.61 11.68
N ASP A 79 12.75 -19.01 11.08
CA ASP A 79 13.90 -19.64 11.76
C ASP A 79 14.42 -18.82 12.95
N ARG A 80 14.42 -17.49 12.82
CA ARG A 80 14.84 -16.55 13.88
C ARG A 80 13.74 -16.22 14.90
N GLY A 81 12.58 -16.86 14.86
CA GLY A 81 11.48 -16.60 15.78
C GLY A 81 10.90 -15.18 15.70
N LYS A 82 11.00 -14.51 14.55
CA LYS A 82 10.52 -13.12 14.41
C LYS A 82 9.00 -13.08 14.34
N ARG A 83 8.33 -12.44 15.31
CA ARG A 83 6.87 -12.24 15.27
C ARG A 83 6.39 -11.40 14.07
N ARG A 84 7.18 -10.41 13.64
CA ARG A 84 6.92 -9.59 12.44
C ARG A 84 8.05 -9.74 11.44
N ILE A 85 7.69 -10.09 10.20
CA ILE A 85 8.63 -10.32 9.10
C ILE A 85 8.33 -9.32 7.99
N PHE A 86 9.19 -8.33 7.80
CA PHE A 86 9.08 -7.35 6.72
C PHE A 86 9.84 -7.85 5.50
N VAL A 87 9.22 -7.78 4.33
CA VAL A 87 9.80 -8.23 3.07
C VAL A 87 9.95 -7.04 2.14
N GLY A 88 11.19 -6.58 1.96
CA GLY A 88 11.53 -5.43 1.13
C GLY A 88 11.86 -4.16 1.95
N PRO A 89 12.67 -3.25 1.41
CA PRO A 89 13.09 -2.02 2.10
C PRO A 89 11.94 -1.02 2.29
N ASP A 90 10.99 -1.01 1.37
CA ASP A 90 9.77 -0.21 1.40
C ASP A 90 8.86 -0.59 2.58
N ALA A 91 8.71 -1.88 2.87
CA ALA A 91 7.94 -2.37 4.02
C ALA A 91 8.51 -1.83 5.35
N HIS A 92 9.83 -1.79 5.46
CA HIS A 92 10.51 -1.20 6.62
C HIS A 92 10.34 0.31 6.71
N LEU A 93 10.44 1.02 5.58
CA LEU A 93 10.25 2.47 5.54
C LEU A 93 8.84 2.85 6.01
N ILE A 94 7.81 2.17 5.50
CA ILE A 94 6.41 2.45 5.87
C ILE A 94 6.17 2.18 7.36
N ASP A 95 6.68 1.08 7.90
CA ASP A 95 6.58 0.80 9.35
C ASP A 95 7.26 1.91 10.16
N LEU A 96 8.47 2.31 9.78
CA LEU A 96 9.21 3.35 10.48
C LEU A 96 8.48 4.70 10.41
N THR A 97 7.99 5.10 9.23
CA THR A 97 7.25 6.36 9.05
C THR A 97 6.00 6.39 9.91
N THR A 98 5.21 5.31 9.90
CA THR A 98 3.97 5.24 10.69
C THR A 98 4.23 5.24 12.20
N ARG A 99 5.36 4.66 12.64
CA ARG A 99 5.77 4.67 14.06
C ARG A 99 6.34 6.02 14.52
N MET A 100 7.09 6.70 13.66
CA MET A 100 7.76 7.96 14.04
C MET A 100 6.82 9.16 13.95
N LEU A 101 5.98 9.23 12.91
CA LEU A 101 5.09 10.38 12.69
C LEU A 101 3.73 10.25 13.40
N GLY A 102 3.38 9.06 13.91
CA GLY A 102 2.07 8.80 14.49
C GLY A 102 0.97 9.19 13.49
N SER A 103 -0.12 9.83 13.93
CA SER A 103 -1.21 10.25 13.05
C SER A 103 -0.82 11.29 11.97
N HIS A 104 0.32 11.97 12.11
CA HIS A 104 0.75 12.99 11.16
C HIS A 104 1.12 12.43 9.78
N TYR A 105 1.45 11.14 9.67
CA TYR A 105 1.70 10.51 8.36
C TYR A 105 0.48 10.65 7.43
N GLN A 106 -0.74 10.66 7.98
CA GLN A 106 -1.97 10.81 7.20
C GLN A 106 -2.02 12.17 6.49
N LYS A 107 -1.58 13.24 7.19
CA LYS A 107 -1.47 14.58 6.60
C LYS A 107 -0.41 14.62 5.51
N LEU A 108 0.73 13.97 5.74
CA LEU A 108 1.81 13.85 4.75
C LEU A 108 1.34 13.11 3.49
N VAL A 109 0.66 11.98 3.65
CA VAL A 109 0.10 11.20 2.54
C VAL A 109 -0.97 12.00 1.79
N ALA A 110 -1.88 12.66 2.51
CA ALA A 110 -2.91 13.50 1.90
C ALA A 110 -2.30 14.69 1.13
N TRP A 111 -1.25 15.30 1.66
CA TRP A 111 -0.49 16.35 0.98
C TRP A 111 0.20 15.82 -0.27
N ALA A 112 0.87 14.68 -0.18
CA ALA A 112 1.57 14.06 -1.31
C ALA A 112 0.59 13.67 -2.44
N ALA A 113 -0.59 13.15 -2.09
CA ALA A 113 -1.64 12.81 -3.05
C ALA A 113 -2.10 14.05 -3.83
N ARG A 114 -2.47 15.13 -3.15
CA ARG A 114 -2.85 16.41 -3.79
C ARG A 114 -1.77 16.94 -4.73
N ARG A 115 -0.51 16.89 -4.30
CA ARG A 115 0.63 17.37 -5.09
C ARG A 115 0.99 16.47 -6.28
N SER A 116 0.51 15.22 -6.29
CA SER A 116 0.62 14.35 -7.46
C SER A 116 -0.46 14.65 -8.48
N GLU A 117 -1.68 14.98 -8.03
CA GLU A 117 -2.80 15.42 -8.88
C GLU A 117 -2.48 16.76 -9.55
N GLU A 118 -2.01 17.75 -8.79
CA GLU A 118 -1.57 19.06 -9.30
C GLU A 118 -0.48 18.94 -10.37
N ARG A 119 0.46 17.99 -10.21
CA ARG A 119 1.54 17.77 -11.19
C ARG A 119 1.05 17.10 -12.46
N VAL A 120 0.08 16.18 -12.35
CA VAL A 120 -0.53 15.53 -13.50
C VAL A 120 -1.38 16.54 -14.28
N GLU A 121 -2.12 17.41 -13.59
CA GLU A 121 -2.89 18.50 -14.21
C GLU A 121 -1.99 19.54 -14.89
N THR A 122 -0.91 19.96 -14.21
CA THR A 122 0.08 20.90 -14.79
C THR A 122 0.76 20.31 -16.03
N PHE A 123 1.18 19.04 -15.96
CA PHE A 123 1.82 18.34 -17.07
C PHE A 123 0.86 18.09 -18.23
N ALA A 124 -0.42 17.81 -17.96
CA ALA A 124 -1.46 17.69 -18.98
C ALA A 124 -1.76 19.03 -19.68
N ALA A 125 -1.73 20.14 -18.93
CA ALA A 125 -1.88 21.49 -19.48
C ALA A 125 -0.69 21.91 -20.35
N GLU A 126 0.54 21.55 -19.97
CA GLU A 126 1.76 21.84 -20.74
C GLU A 126 1.89 21.00 -22.02
N MET A 127 1.31 19.80 -22.07
CA MET A 127 1.37 18.89 -23.23
C MET A 127 0.31 19.14 -24.30
N GLY A 128 -0.58 20.15 -24.14
CA GLY A 128 -1.59 20.47 -25.14
C GLY A 128 -2.49 19.30 -25.51
N ALA A 129 -2.88 18.47 -24.52
CA ALA A 129 -3.80 17.37 -24.76
C ALA A 129 -5.19 17.91 -25.09
N ASP A 130 -5.57 17.74 -26.36
CA ASP A 130 -6.89 17.98 -26.95
C ASP A 130 -8.03 17.54 -26.00
N GLU A 131 -9.06 18.38 -25.89
CA GLU A 131 -10.23 18.23 -25.02
C GLU A 131 -11.01 16.95 -25.37
N GLY A 132 -10.56 15.79 -24.87
CA GLY A 132 -11.20 14.51 -25.20
C GLY A 132 -11.24 13.45 -24.11
N ASP A 133 -10.45 13.57 -23.02
CA ASP A 133 -10.40 12.52 -21.98
C ASP A 133 -10.43 13.07 -20.55
N THR A 134 -10.98 14.27 -20.35
CA THR A 134 -11.35 14.75 -19.01
C THR A 134 -12.52 13.89 -18.53
N PRO A 135 -12.38 13.06 -17.47
CA PRO A 135 -13.56 12.45 -16.86
C PRO A 135 -14.49 13.58 -16.41
N PRO A 136 -15.82 13.46 -16.61
CA PRO A 136 -16.72 14.55 -16.27
C PRO A 136 -16.52 14.90 -14.80
N ALA A 137 -16.18 16.16 -14.57
CA ALA A 137 -16.26 16.77 -13.26
C ALA A 137 -17.70 16.56 -12.77
N GLU A 138 -17.88 15.70 -11.76
CA GLU A 138 -19.10 15.70 -10.96
C GLU A 138 -19.17 17.07 -10.26
N THR A 139 -19.75 18.04 -10.96
CA THR A 139 -20.04 19.36 -10.42
C THR A 139 -21.44 19.32 -9.85
N SER A 140 -21.55 19.84 -8.61
CA SER A 140 -22.76 20.41 -8.00
C SER A 140 -23.74 19.36 -7.43
N VAL A 141 -24.31 19.46 -6.23
CA VAL A 141 -24.77 20.61 -5.44
C VAL A 141 -24.94 20.15 -3.99
N ALA A 142 -24.41 20.88 -3.01
CA ALA A 142 -25.05 21.06 -1.70
C ALA A 142 -24.41 22.25 -0.96
N LYS A 143 -24.57 23.46 -1.53
CA LYS A 143 -24.65 24.67 -0.71
C LYS A 143 -26.08 24.77 -0.20
N GLY A 144 -26.26 24.84 1.12
CA GLY A 144 -27.50 25.31 1.72
C GLY A 144 -27.82 24.68 3.07
N ALA A 145 -27.33 25.29 4.16
CA ALA A 145 -28.09 25.48 5.40
C ALA A 145 -27.26 26.32 6.40
N THR A 146 -27.45 27.63 6.33
CA THR A 146 -27.21 28.57 7.42
C THR A 146 -28.29 28.35 8.50
N THR A 147 -27.95 28.64 9.76
CA THR A 147 -28.83 28.94 10.91
C THR A 147 -29.51 27.75 11.63
N ARG A 148 -29.02 27.37 12.82
CA ARG A 148 -29.40 27.97 14.11
C ARG A 148 -28.40 27.58 15.21
#